data_AF-A0A016S9F6-F1
#
_entry.id   AF-A0A016S9F6-F1
#
_cell.length_a   1.000
_cell.length_b   1.000
_cell.length_c   1.000
_cell.angle_alpha   90.00
_cell.angle_beta   90.00
_cell.angle_gamma   90.00
#
_symmetry.space_group_name_H-M   'P 1'
#
loop_
_entity.id
_entity.type
_entity.pdbx_description
1 polymer ?
#
loop_
_entity_poly.entity_id
_entity_poly.type
_entity_poly.pdbx_seq_one_letter_code
_entity_poly.pdbx_strand_id
1 'polypeptide(L)'
;MALDRVMQGKKQKAPRWRHCTTKTMGRMQYAAGAMYVMKAFDQASKNVTQEMIGDLLEAFRQMVLTNDWMDAKTKASALDKAGQMLQHIAYPDFILDDQKLDDYYSGFNVLDSDSYSQMVGKLSRWNLVHEFKRLIEPVDRNEFDFNAAVVNAYYQPTSNSIKFPAAILQSPFFHHTFPRCVES
;
A
#
# COMPACT_ATOMS: atom_id res chain seq x y z
N MET A 1 -23.45 13.67 -8.35
CA MET A 1 -23.06 14.51 -9.51
C MET A 1 -23.03 16.01 -9.18
N ALA A 2 -24.00 16.53 -8.41
CA ALA A 2 -23.98 17.92 -7.93
C ALA A 2 -22.97 18.17 -6.78
N LEU A 3 -22.76 17.18 -5.89
CA LEU A 3 -21.97 17.35 -4.68
C LEU A 3 -20.49 17.69 -4.94
N ASP A 4 -19.79 16.96 -5.82
CA ASP A 4 -18.35 17.18 -6.06
C ASP A 4 -18.04 18.55 -6.67
N ARG A 5 -18.96 19.12 -7.45
CA ARG A 5 -18.79 20.46 -8.04
C ARG A 5 -18.85 21.54 -6.95
N VAL A 6 -19.76 21.37 -6.00
CA VAL A 6 -19.95 22.29 -4.86
C VAL A 6 -18.83 22.09 -3.82
N MET A 7 -18.49 20.85 -3.51
CA MET A 7 -17.52 20.51 -2.44
C MET A 7 -16.06 20.65 -2.87
N GLN A 8 -15.73 20.44 -4.15
CA GLN A 8 -14.34 20.42 -4.65
C GLN A 8 -14.06 21.49 -5.71
N GLY A 9 -15.04 22.34 -6.05
CA GLY A 9 -14.89 23.40 -7.06
C GLY A 9 -14.64 22.90 -8.48
N LYS A 10 -14.82 21.61 -8.76
CA LYS A 10 -14.48 21.00 -10.05
C LYS A 10 -15.46 21.44 -11.15
N LYS A 11 -14.94 22.18 -12.13
CA LYS A 11 -15.74 22.65 -13.29
C LYS A 11 -16.15 21.52 -14.24
N GLN A 12 -15.32 20.48 -14.36
CA GLN A 12 -15.56 19.33 -15.22
C GLN A 12 -15.21 18.03 -14.49
N LYS A 13 -15.82 16.92 -14.91
CA LYS A 13 -15.48 15.59 -14.40
C LYS A 13 -14.14 15.13 -14.94
N ALA A 14 -13.45 14.28 -14.19
CA ALA A 14 -12.29 13.57 -14.71
C ALA A 14 -12.66 12.73 -15.95
N PRO A 15 -11.72 12.54 -16.90
CA PRO A 15 -11.92 11.66 -18.04
C PRO A 15 -12.38 10.26 -17.61
N ARG A 16 -13.24 9.64 -18.43
CA ARG A 16 -13.86 8.34 -18.10
C ARG A 16 -12.83 7.26 -17.78
N TRP A 17 -11.76 7.17 -18.57
CA TRP A 17 -10.69 6.19 -18.35
C TRP A 17 -10.09 6.33 -16.94
N ARG A 18 -9.82 7.57 -16.49
CA ARG A 18 -9.24 7.83 -15.17
C ARG A 18 -10.19 7.40 -14.05
N HIS A 19 -11.49 7.64 -14.23
CA HIS A 19 -12.50 7.18 -13.28
C HIS A 19 -12.53 5.65 -13.19
N CYS A 20 -12.54 4.96 -14.33
CA CYS A 20 -12.51 3.49 -14.39
C CYS A 20 -11.24 2.93 -13.74
N THR A 21 -10.07 3.47 -14.08
CA THR A 21 -8.78 3.07 -13.49
C THR A 21 -8.78 3.24 -11.97
N THR A 22 -9.19 4.40 -11.45
CA THR A 22 -9.27 4.62 -10.00
C THR A 22 -10.24 3.65 -9.31
N LYS A 23 -11.37 3.32 -9.94
CA LYS A 23 -12.32 2.34 -9.38
C LYS A 23 -11.76 0.93 -9.36
N THR A 24 -11.06 0.51 -10.42
CA THR A 24 -10.41 -0.80 -10.47
C THR A 24 -9.27 -0.88 -9.44
N MET A 25 -8.40 0.13 -9.39
CA MET A 25 -7.30 0.20 -8.40
C MET A 25 -7.80 0.09 -6.95
N GLY A 26 -8.94 0.71 -6.63
CA GLY A 26 -9.49 0.67 -5.27
C GLY A 26 -10.25 -0.62 -4.93
N ARG A 27 -10.57 -1.47 -5.91
CA ARG A 27 -11.35 -2.71 -5.69
C ARG A 27 -10.59 -3.99 -5.99
N MET A 28 -9.56 -3.90 -6.82
CA MET A 28 -8.68 -5.00 -7.21
C MET A 28 -7.23 -4.54 -7.01
N GLN A 29 -6.91 -4.21 -5.75
CA GLN A 29 -5.65 -3.55 -5.42
C GLN A 29 -4.40 -4.36 -5.79
N TYR A 30 -4.45 -5.68 -5.59
CA TYR A 30 -3.32 -6.56 -5.87
C TYR A 30 -3.14 -6.75 -7.37
N ALA A 31 -4.22 -7.00 -8.12
CA ALA A 31 -4.13 -7.13 -9.58
C ALA A 31 -3.65 -5.83 -10.25
N ALA A 32 -4.23 -4.68 -9.88
CA ALA A 32 -3.80 -3.39 -10.40
C ALA A 32 -2.36 -3.04 -9.96
N GLY A 33 -1.98 -3.40 -8.74
CA GLY A 33 -0.62 -3.25 -8.22
C GLY A 33 0.39 -4.10 -8.99
N ALA A 34 0.07 -5.35 -9.28
CA ALA A 34 0.92 -6.26 -10.07
C ALA A 34 1.22 -5.67 -11.45
N MET A 35 0.18 -5.21 -12.16
CA MET A 35 0.32 -4.55 -13.46
C MET A 35 1.23 -3.32 -13.40
N TYR A 36 1.11 -2.51 -12.34
CA TYR A 36 1.97 -1.34 -12.16
C TYR A 36 3.42 -1.75 -11.90
N VAL A 37 3.64 -2.69 -10.97
CA VAL A 37 4.99 -3.14 -10.59
C VAL A 37 5.71 -3.74 -11.79
N MET A 38 5.06 -4.65 -12.53
CA MET A 38 5.62 -5.28 -13.73
C MET A 38 6.02 -4.27 -14.81
N LYS A 39 5.31 -3.13 -14.91
CA LYS A 39 5.49 -2.17 -15.99
C LYS A 39 6.42 -1.00 -15.64
N ALA A 40 6.40 -0.55 -14.39
CA ALA A 40 6.90 0.77 -14.01
C ALA A 40 7.81 0.78 -12.77
N PHE A 41 7.87 -0.30 -12.00
CA PHE A 41 8.68 -0.32 -10.78
C PHE A 41 10.00 -1.08 -11.00
N ASP A 42 11.10 -0.46 -10.59
CA ASP A 42 12.41 -1.07 -10.61
C ASP A 42 12.70 -1.79 -9.28
N GLN A 43 13.08 -3.06 -9.38
CA GLN A 43 13.32 -3.88 -8.19
C GLN A 43 14.50 -3.39 -7.34
N ALA A 44 15.51 -2.77 -7.96
CA ALA A 44 16.64 -2.22 -7.20
C ALA A 44 16.19 -1.11 -6.23
N SER A 45 15.12 -0.39 -6.60
CA SER A 45 14.51 0.64 -5.76
C SER A 45 13.90 0.07 -4.47
N LYS A 46 13.40 -1.18 -4.46
CA LYS A 46 12.91 -1.87 -3.25
C LYS A 46 14.05 -2.09 -2.24
N ASN A 47 15.18 -2.58 -2.72
CA ASN A 47 16.34 -2.92 -1.88
C ASN A 47 16.97 -1.67 -1.26
N VAL A 48 17.20 -0.62 -2.06
CA VAL A 48 17.75 0.65 -1.55
C VAL A 48 16.80 1.30 -0.53
N THR A 49 15.49 1.17 -0.73
CA THR A 49 14.49 1.67 0.24
C THR A 49 14.54 0.88 1.55
N GLN A 50 14.75 -0.44 1.51
CA GLN A 50 14.92 -1.26 2.70
C GLN A 50 16.13 -0.82 3.53
N GLU A 51 17.27 -0.58 2.88
CA GLU A 51 18.47 -0.07 3.55
C GLU A 51 18.21 1.30 4.19
N MET A 52 17.59 2.23 3.46
CA MET A 52 17.26 3.57 3.97
C MET A 52 16.32 3.52 5.18
N ILE A 53 15.31 2.64 5.18
CA ILE A 53 14.42 2.46 6.33
C ILE A 53 15.18 1.89 7.53
N GLY A 54 16.14 0.99 7.29
CA GLY A 54 17.06 0.50 8.32
C GLY A 54 17.84 1.64 8.99
N ASP A 55 18.45 2.51 8.18
CA ASP A 55 19.19 3.68 8.66
C ASP A 55 18.29 4.64 9.46
N LEU A 56 17.06 4.88 8.99
CA LEU A 56 16.08 5.73 9.68
C LEU A 56 15.65 5.14 11.04
N LEU A 57 15.42 3.84 11.11
CA LEU A 57 15.06 3.17 12.35
C LEU A 57 16.22 3.21 13.35
N GLU A 58 17.47 3.05 12.89
CA GLU A 58 18.63 3.17 13.76
C GLU A 58 18.81 4.60 14.29
N ALA A 59 18.68 5.61 13.43
CA ALA A 59 18.71 7.00 13.85
C ALA A 59 17.61 7.32 14.87
N PHE A 60 16.40 6.79 14.67
CA PHE A 60 15.30 6.91 15.64
C PHE A 60 15.65 6.26 16.98
N ARG A 61 16.24 5.06 16.98
CA ARG A 61 16.69 4.39 18.22
C ARG A 61 17.69 5.23 18.99
N GLN A 62 18.69 5.81 18.30
CA GLN A 62 19.67 6.69 18.92
C GLN A 62 19.00 7.94 19.53
N MET A 63 18.06 8.56 18.81
CA MET A 63 17.30 9.69 19.32
C MET A 63 16.46 9.33 20.57
N VAL A 64 15.88 8.12 20.61
CA VAL A 64 15.13 7.63 21.78
C VAL A 64 16.04 7.40 22.98
N LEU A 65 17.29 6.95 22.77
CA LEU A 65 18.25 6.73 23.84
C LEU A 65 18.78 8.05 24.42
N THR A 66 19.04 9.04 23.57
CA THR A 66 19.72 10.29 23.95
C THR A 66 18.82 11.40 24.47
N ASN A 67 17.51 11.36 24.24
CA ASN A 67 16.63 12.43 24.73
C ASN A 67 16.51 12.43 26.27
N ASP A 68 16.26 13.60 26.85
CA ASP A 68 16.23 13.79 28.30
C ASP A 68 14.81 13.83 28.90
N TRP A 69 13.78 13.83 28.05
CA TRP A 69 12.39 13.99 28.49
C TRP A 69 11.67 12.67 28.78
N MET A 70 12.17 11.54 28.29
CA MET A 70 11.63 10.20 28.59
C MET A 70 12.41 9.52 29.72
N ASP A 71 11.67 8.92 30.66
CA ASP A 71 12.25 8.01 31.65
C ASP A 71 12.71 6.67 31.02
N ALA A 72 13.52 5.91 31.75
CA ALA A 72 14.10 4.66 31.25
C ALA A 72 13.06 3.58 30.88
N LYS A 73 11.93 3.49 31.60
CA LYS A 73 10.87 2.51 31.32
C LYS A 73 10.13 2.88 30.03
N THR A 74 9.87 4.17 29.84
CA THR A 74 9.24 4.69 28.62
C THR A 74 10.16 4.51 27.41
N LYS A 75 11.47 4.80 27.54
CA LYS A 75 12.46 4.52 26.49
C LYS A 75 12.51 3.04 26.09
N ALA A 76 12.54 2.14 27.07
CA ALA A 76 12.54 0.69 26.80
C ALA A 76 11.30 0.25 26.00
N SER A 77 10.12 0.73 26.39
CA SER A 77 8.86 0.44 25.68
C SER A 77 8.85 1.00 24.24
N ALA A 78 9.39 2.21 24.05
CA ALA A 78 9.48 2.83 22.73
C ALA A 78 10.44 2.07 21.80
N LEU A 79 11.59 1.62 22.32
CA LEU A 79 12.56 0.82 21.58
C LEU A 79 12.03 -0.57 21.23
N ASP A 80 11.29 -1.21 22.14
CA ASP A 80 10.62 -2.48 21.88
C ASP A 80 9.60 -2.33 20.74
N LYS A 81 8.75 -1.30 20.81
CA LYS A 81 7.78 -1.00 19.74
C LYS A 81 8.49 -0.75 18.39
N ALA A 82 9.57 0.03 18.37
CA ALA A 82 10.32 0.29 17.15
C ALA A 82 10.98 -0.99 16.61
N GLY A 83 11.48 -1.86 17.48
CA GLY A 83 12.07 -3.14 17.12
C GLY A 83 11.08 -4.15 16.55
N GLN A 84 9.81 -4.08 16.96
CA GLN A 84 8.73 -4.93 16.46
C GLN A 84 7.96 -4.32 15.28
N MET A 85 8.46 -3.24 14.67
CA MET A 85 7.78 -2.56 13.58
C MET A 85 7.92 -3.33 12.26
N LEU A 86 6.80 -3.67 11.64
CA LEU A 86 6.78 -4.35 10.35
C LEU A 86 7.00 -3.35 9.21
N GLN A 87 7.74 -3.78 8.19
CA GLN A 87 8.08 -2.96 7.04
C GLN A 87 7.44 -3.54 5.78
N HIS A 88 6.40 -2.88 5.27
CA HIS A 88 5.73 -3.28 4.04
C HIS A 88 6.17 -2.35 2.91
N ILE A 89 7.15 -2.81 2.13
CA ILE A 89 7.86 -1.98 1.15
C ILE A 89 7.50 -2.42 -0.27
N ALA A 90 7.17 -1.44 -1.09
CA ALA A 90 6.75 -1.50 -2.48
C ALA A 90 5.46 -2.30 -2.71
N TYR A 91 5.52 -3.61 -2.57
CA TYR A 91 4.45 -4.55 -2.88
C TYR A 91 4.71 -5.92 -2.24
N PRO A 92 3.65 -6.73 -1.99
CA PRO A 92 3.79 -8.10 -1.49
C PRO A 92 4.22 -9.04 -2.62
N ASP A 93 5.17 -9.95 -2.36
CA ASP A 93 5.82 -10.73 -3.43
C ASP A 93 4.85 -11.66 -4.19
N PHE A 94 3.75 -12.10 -3.55
CA PHE A 94 2.79 -13.03 -4.18
C PHE A 94 2.08 -12.44 -5.40
N ILE A 95 2.03 -11.11 -5.57
CA ILE A 95 1.29 -10.49 -6.70
C ILE A 95 2.03 -10.62 -8.02
N LEU A 96 3.31 -11.01 -7.99
CA LEU A 96 4.11 -11.29 -9.17
C LEU A 96 4.08 -12.79 -9.55
N ASP A 97 3.38 -13.59 -8.76
CA ASP A 97 3.16 -15.02 -8.99
C ASP A 97 1.72 -15.19 -9.48
N ASP A 98 1.57 -15.43 -10.78
CA ASP A 98 0.26 -15.50 -11.45
C ASP A 98 -0.68 -16.49 -10.74
N GLN A 99 -0.17 -17.64 -10.31
CA GLN A 99 -0.97 -18.67 -9.64
C GLN A 99 -1.48 -18.16 -8.27
N LYS A 100 -0.60 -17.55 -7.47
CA LYS A 100 -1.01 -17.01 -6.16
C LYS A 100 -1.98 -15.84 -6.29
N LEU A 101 -1.80 -15.01 -7.30
CA LEU A 101 -2.70 -13.90 -7.58
C LEU A 101 -4.08 -14.40 -8.01
N ASP A 102 -4.14 -15.42 -8.86
CA ASP A 102 -5.39 -16.06 -9.29
C ASP A 102 -6.07 -16.78 -8.12
N ASP A 103 -5.31 -17.48 -7.28
CA ASP A 103 -5.81 -18.12 -6.06
C ASP A 103 -6.41 -17.08 -5.08
N TYR A 104 -5.77 -15.92 -4.94
CA TYR A 104 -6.30 -14.81 -4.14
C TYR A 104 -7.67 -14.37 -4.67
N TYR A 105 -7.84 -14.23 -5.99
CA TYR A 105 -9.11 -13.85 -6.62
C TYR A 105 -10.03 -15.04 -6.93
N SER A 106 -9.78 -16.22 -6.35
CA SER A 106 -10.58 -17.41 -6.61
C SER A 106 -12.07 -17.18 -6.31
N GLY A 107 -12.92 -17.73 -7.19
CA GLY A 107 -14.36 -17.55 -7.13
C GLY A 107 -14.88 -16.19 -7.62
N PHE A 108 -14.01 -15.26 -8.03
CA PHE A 108 -14.40 -14.08 -8.80
C PHE A 108 -14.36 -14.41 -10.30
N ASN A 109 -15.50 -14.29 -10.98
CA ASN A 109 -15.59 -14.50 -12.43
C ASN A 109 -16.38 -13.37 -13.09
N VAL A 110 -15.85 -12.88 -14.21
CA VAL A 110 -16.45 -11.86 -15.06
C VAL A 110 -16.48 -12.40 -16.48
N LEU A 111 -17.64 -12.29 -17.13
CA LEU A 111 -17.83 -12.69 -18.52
C LEU A 111 -17.78 -11.47 -19.42
N ASP A 112 -17.32 -11.62 -20.65
CA ASP A 112 -17.30 -10.55 -21.65
C ASP A 112 -18.70 -9.98 -21.95
N SER A 113 -19.75 -10.79 -21.73
CA SER A 113 -21.15 -10.38 -21.86
C SER A 113 -21.69 -9.59 -20.67
N ASP A 114 -20.94 -9.48 -19.55
CA ASP A 114 -21.40 -8.75 -18.38
C ASP A 114 -21.41 -7.23 -18.65
N SER A 115 -22.52 -6.59 -18.32
CA SER A 115 -22.58 -5.13 -18.22
C SER A 115 -21.71 -4.63 -17.05
N TYR A 116 -21.27 -3.37 -17.13
CA TYR A 116 -20.47 -2.75 -16.07
C TYR A 116 -21.11 -2.84 -14.66
N SER A 117 -22.44 -2.70 -14.57
CA SER A 117 -23.15 -2.83 -13.30
C SER A 117 -23.10 -4.26 -12.75
N GLN A 118 -23.19 -5.27 -13.63
CA GLN A 118 -23.03 -6.68 -13.24
C GLN A 118 -21.60 -6.95 -12.77
N MET A 119 -20.57 -6.48 -13.49
CA MET A 119 -19.17 -6.60 -13.06
C MET A 119 -18.95 -5.99 -11.67
N VAL A 120 -19.45 -4.77 -11.47
CA VAL A 120 -19.40 -4.05 -10.18
C VAL A 120 -20.11 -4.83 -9.07
N GLY A 121 -21.28 -5.41 -9.36
CA GLY A 121 -22.05 -6.21 -8.41
C GLY A 121 -21.33 -7.51 -8.02
N LYS A 122 -20.78 -8.23 -9.00
CA LYS A 122 -20.01 -9.46 -8.77
C LYS A 122 -18.77 -9.18 -7.92
N LEU A 123 -18.03 -8.11 -8.21
CA LEU A 123 -16.84 -7.72 -7.45
C LEU A 123 -17.19 -7.28 -6.02
N SER A 124 -18.28 -6.52 -5.84
CA SER A 124 -18.77 -6.16 -4.51
C SER A 124 -19.17 -7.38 -3.69
N ARG A 125 -19.85 -8.36 -4.30
CA ARG A 125 -20.23 -9.62 -3.64
C ARG A 125 -19.01 -10.44 -3.25
N TRP A 126 -18.03 -10.55 -4.14
CA TRP A 126 -16.78 -11.25 -3.86
C TRP A 126 -16.03 -10.62 -2.68
N ASN A 127 -15.84 -9.30 -2.70
CA ASN A 127 -15.22 -8.55 -1.60
C ASN A 127 -15.96 -8.76 -0.28
N LEU A 128 -17.29 -8.72 -0.29
CA LEU A 128 -18.08 -8.93 0.92
C LEU A 128 -17.86 -10.33 1.52
N VAL A 129 -17.86 -11.36 0.67
CA VAL A 129 -17.59 -12.75 1.10
C VAL A 129 -16.15 -12.89 1.62
N HIS A 130 -15.18 -12.27 0.96
CA HIS A 130 -13.79 -12.24 1.41
C HIS A 130 -13.66 -11.64 2.81
N GLU A 131 -14.23 -10.45 3.04
CA GLU A 131 -14.18 -9.79 4.35
C GLU A 131 -14.93 -10.58 5.45
N PHE A 132 -16.06 -11.22 5.13
CA PHE A 132 -16.76 -12.06 6.10
C PHE A 132 -15.95 -13.30 6.52
N LYS A 133 -15.19 -13.92 5.58
CA LYS A 133 -14.29 -15.03 5.93
C LYS A 133 -13.19 -14.57 6.88
N ARG A 134 -12.68 -13.35 6.75
CA ARG A 134 -11.65 -12.80 7.62
C ARG A 134 -12.10 -12.61 9.07
N LEU A 135 -13.41 -12.55 9.34
CA LEU A 135 -13.93 -12.41 10.71
C LEU A 135 -13.66 -13.63 11.60
N ILE A 136 -13.49 -14.80 11.01
CA ILE A 136 -13.26 -16.06 11.74
C ILE A 136 -11.79 -16.52 11.71
N GLU A 137 -10.95 -15.82 10.96
CA GLU A 137 -9.52 -16.10 10.83
C GLU A 137 -8.70 -15.21 11.76
N PRO A 138 -7.51 -15.65 12.21
CA PRO A 138 -6.59 -14.77 12.93
C PRO A 138 -6.13 -13.61 12.04
N VAL A 139 -5.88 -12.46 12.66
CA VAL A 139 -5.37 -11.29 11.95
C VAL A 139 -3.95 -11.57 11.44
N ASP A 140 -3.77 -11.54 10.12
CA ASP A 140 -2.45 -11.56 9.50
C ASP A 140 -1.84 -10.15 9.56
N ARG A 141 -0.78 -9.99 10.36
CA ARG A 141 -0.06 -8.72 10.50
C ARG A 141 0.82 -8.41 9.29
N ASN A 142 1.17 -9.40 8.48
CA ASN A 142 2.05 -9.26 7.31
C ASN A 142 1.26 -8.93 6.03
N GLU A 143 -0.08 -8.82 6.12
CA GLU A 143 -0.91 -8.50 4.97
C GLU A 143 -0.67 -7.06 4.46
N PHE A 144 -0.57 -6.92 3.14
CA PHE A 144 -0.44 -5.62 2.47
C PHE A 144 -1.82 -5.05 2.14
N ASP A 145 -2.41 -4.34 3.07
CA ASP A 145 -3.72 -3.67 2.92
C ASP A 145 -3.68 -2.37 2.08
N PHE A 146 -2.75 -2.25 1.12
CA PHE A 146 -2.63 -1.09 0.24
C PHE A 146 -2.35 -1.50 -1.21
N ASN A 147 -2.70 -0.61 -2.14
CA ASN A 147 -2.36 -0.78 -3.55
C ASN A 147 -0.95 -0.24 -3.83
N ALA A 148 -0.08 -1.06 -4.41
CA ALA A 148 1.29 -0.68 -4.79
C ALA A 148 1.35 0.52 -5.74
N ALA A 149 0.31 0.76 -6.54
CA ALA A 149 0.21 1.84 -7.51
C ALA A 149 -0.27 3.19 -6.91
N VAL A 150 -0.33 3.33 -5.58
CA VAL A 150 -0.74 4.57 -4.90
C VAL A 150 0.48 5.40 -4.48
N VAL A 151 0.48 6.68 -4.82
CA VAL A 151 1.52 7.63 -4.40
C VAL A 151 1.18 8.16 -3.01
N ASN A 152 1.64 7.46 -1.96
CA ASN A 152 1.47 7.84 -0.56
C ASN A 152 2.42 7.05 0.35
N ALA A 153 2.38 7.27 1.66
CA ALA A 153 2.97 6.40 2.68
C ALA A 153 2.07 6.36 3.93
N TYR A 154 2.09 5.25 4.67
CA TYR A 154 1.17 5.04 5.79
C TYR A 154 1.87 4.41 7.00
N TYR A 155 1.38 4.74 8.20
CA TYR A 155 1.64 3.98 9.42
C TYR A 155 0.32 3.40 9.92
N GLN A 156 0.30 2.10 10.25
CA GLN A 156 -0.86 1.42 10.81
C GLN A 156 -0.61 1.05 12.28
N PRO A 157 -1.31 1.69 13.24
CA PRO A 157 -1.08 1.46 14.66
C PRO A 157 -1.40 0.03 15.12
N THR A 158 -2.44 -0.59 14.55
CA THR A 158 -2.94 -1.90 15.00
C THR A 158 -1.97 -3.04 14.68
N SER A 159 -1.30 -2.99 13.52
CA SER A 159 -0.28 -3.97 13.15
C SER A 159 1.15 -3.51 13.47
N ASN A 160 1.32 -2.27 13.94
CA ASN A 160 2.62 -1.60 14.11
C ASN A 160 3.47 -1.71 12.83
N SER A 161 2.92 -1.25 11.70
CA SER A 161 3.57 -1.37 10.39
C SER A 161 3.71 -0.01 9.69
N ILE A 162 4.84 0.16 9.02
CA ILE A 162 5.10 1.26 8.07
C ILE A 162 4.97 0.72 6.64
N LYS A 163 4.33 1.50 5.77
CA LYS A 163 3.89 1.07 4.44
C LYS A 163 4.33 2.09 3.40
N PHE A 164 5.13 1.63 2.44
CA PHE A 164 5.65 2.45 1.33
C PHE A 164 5.28 1.76 0.00
N PRO A 165 4.13 2.08 -0.61
CA PRO A 165 3.76 1.57 -1.92
C PRO A 165 4.81 1.82 -3.01
N ALA A 166 4.88 0.95 -4.01
CA ALA A 166 5.84 1.07 -5.12
C ALA A 166 5.79 2.44 -5.82
N ALA A 167 4.60 3.04 -5.96
CA ALA A 167 4.43 4.30 -6.65
C ALA A 167 4.88 5.55 -5.88
N ILE A 168 5.19 5.49 -4.57
CA ILE A 168 5.89 6.62 -3.92
C ILE A 168 7.41 6.54 -4.13
N LEU A 169 7.93 5.35 -4.44
CA LEU A 169 9.34 5.07 -4.63
C LEU A 169 9.80 5.38 -6.06
N GLN A 170 9.42 6.56 -6.55
CA GLN A 170 9.78 7.08 -7.87
C GLN A 170 10.06 8.59 -7.79
N SER A 171 10.65 9.14 -8.85
CA SER A 171 10.92 10.57 -8.97
C SER A 171 9.61 11.38 -8.83
N PRO A 172 9.62 12.54 -8.14
CA PRO A 172 10.77 13.25 -7.57
C PRO A 172 11.21 12.78 -6.18
N PHE A 173 10.43 11.94 -5.51
CA PHE A 173 10.67 11.57 -4.12
C PHE A 173 11.85 10.61 -3.94
N PHE A 174 12.03 9.70 -4.91
CA PHE A 174 13.04 8.65 -4.79
C PHE A 174 13.53 8.20 -6.16
N HIS A 175 14.85 8.01 -6.28
CA HIS A 175 15.43 7.21 -7.34
C HIS A 175 16.73 6.60 -6.81
N HIS A 176 16.97 5.33 -7.08
CA HIS A 176 18.15 4.62 -6.55
C HIS A 176 19.49 5.22 -7.00
N THR A 177 19.50 6.10 -8.02
CA THR A 177 20.68 6.83 -8.51
C THR A 177 20.80 8.25 -7.98
N PHE A 178 19.81 8.76 -7.26
CA PHE A 178 19.89 10.12 -6.71
C PHE A 178 20.93 10.20 -5.60
N PRO A 179 21.58 11.37 -5.42
CA PRO A 179 22.36 11.64 -4.22
C PRO A 179 21.51 11.42 -2.97
N ARG A 180 22.11 10.91 -1.89
CA ARG A 180 21.40 10.63 -0.63
C ARG A 180 20.76 11.86 0.04
N CYS A 181 21.15 13.06 -0.39
CA CYS A 181 20.70 14.33 0.16
C CYS A 181 19.61 15.05 -0.67
N VAL A 182 19.05 14.41 -1.70
CA VAL A 182 18.00 15.05 -2.49
C VAL A 182 16.76 15.29 -1.62
N GLU A 183 16.41 16.56 -1.42
CA GLU A 183 15.13 16.99 -0.88
C GLU A 183 14.13 17.17 -2.03
N SER A 184 12.95 16.56 -1.91
CA SER A 184 11.84 16.63 -2.88
C SER A 184 10.97 17.86 -2.66
#